data_AF-A0A075HWK9-F1
#
_entry.id   AF-A0A075HWK9-F1
#
_cell.length_a   1.000
_cell.length_b   1.000
_cell.length_c   1.000
_cell.angle_alpha   90.00
_cell.angle_beta   90.00
_cell.angle_gamma   90.00
#
_symmetry.space_group_name_H-M   'P 1'
#
loop_
_entity.id
_entity.type
_entity.pdbx_description
1 polymer ?
#
loop_
_entity_poly.entity_id
_entity_poly.type
_entity_poly.pdbx_seq_one_letter_code
_entity_poly.pdbx_strand_id
1 'polypeptide(L)'
;MIGRRIENYTGLITLSYLGAFFATMFGTMVGYLYYPWAYASASGHYAMIVLTVVEAIGYIFCVKVAEEGTTKKSNGQIAAALAGTTAIMLYVALYVS
;
A
#
# COMPACT_ATOMS: atom_id res chain seq x y z
N MET A 1 7.92 -22.80 -13.29
CA MET A 1 7.67 -21.97 -12.10
C MET A 1 6.89 -20.74 -12.54
N ILE A 2 5.95 -20.27 -11.72
CA ILE A 2 5.04 -19.18 -12.08
C ILE A 2 5.78 -17.85 -12.25
N GLY A 3 6.76 -17.56 -11.39
CA GLY A 3 7.56 -16.32 -11.46
C GLY A 3 8.27 -16.10 -12.80
N ARG A 4 8.85 -17.15 -13.40
CA ARG A 4 9.49 -17.07 -14.73
C ARG A 4 8.52 -16.70 -15.87
N ARG A 5 7.20 -16.86 -15.71
CA ARG A 5 6.19 -16.43 -16.71
C ARG A 5 5.79 -14.97 -16.55
N ILE A 6 5.98 -14.38 -15.36
CA ILE A 6 5.57 -13.02 -15.01
C ILE A 6 6.75 -12.17 -14.49
N GLU A 7 7.97 -12.51 -14.90
CA GLU A 7 9.20 -11.96 -14.31
C GLU A 7 9.36 -10.43 -14.48
N ASN A 8 8.63 -9.81 -15.42
CA ASN A 8 8.64 -8.37 -15.68
C ASN A 8 7.46 -7.62 -15.05
N TYR A 9 6.63 -8.28 -14.25
CA TYR A 9 5.40 -7.71 -13.70
C TYR A 9 5.61 -6.95 -12.39
N THR A 10 6.81 -6.96 -11.80
CA THR A 10 7.10 -6.25 -10.54
C THR A 10 6.66 -4.79 -10.59
N GLY A 11 6.96 -4.07 -11.68
CA GLY A 11 6.54 -2.68 -11.84
C GLY A 11 5.02 -2.51 -11.82
N LEU A 12 4.29 -3.38 -12.52
CA LEU A 12 2.83 -3.37 -12.56
C LEU A 12 2.23 -3.71 -11.19
N ILE A 13 2.80 -4.70 -10.48
CA ILE A 13 2.40 -5.06 -9.12
C ILE A 13 2.64 -3.88 -8.16
N THR A 14 3.78 -3.19 -8.25
CA THR A 14 4.07 -2.00 -7.45
C THR A 14 3.11 -0.86 -7.76
N LEU A 15 2.80 -0.59 -9.03
CA LEU A 15 1.83 0.43 -9.41
C LEU A 15 0.43 0.10 -8.89
N SER A 16 0.01 -1.16 -8.96
CA SER A 16 -1.26 -1.62 -8.37
C SER A 16 -1.29 -1.42 -6.86
N TYR A 17 -0.19 -1.72 -6.15
CA TYR A 17 -0.08 -1.46 -4.72
C TYR A 17 -0.20 0.04 -4.40
N LEU A 18 0.51 0.91 -5.12
CA LEU A 18 0.42 2.35 -4.93
C LEU A 18 -0.99 2.87 -5.23
N GLY A 19 -1.63 2.37 -6.28
CA GLY A 19 -3.03 2.69 -6.60
C GLY A 19 -4.00 2.28 -5.49
N ALA A 20 -3.85 1.06 -4.96
CA ALA A 20 -4.65 0.58 -3.83
C ALA A 20 -4.45 1.45 -2.58
N PHE A 21 -3.19 1.76 -2.24
CA PHE A 21 -2.85 2.64 -1.13
C PHE A 21 -3.52 4.01 -1.24
N PHE A 22 -3.42 4.67 -2.40
CA PHE A 22 -4.07 5.97 -2.59
C PHE A 22 -5.59 5.87 -2.55
N ALA A 23 -6.18 4.80 -3.11
CA ALA A 23 -7.62 4.58 -3.04
C ALA A 23 -8.10 4.42 -1.58
N THR A 24 -7.37 3.66 -0.77
CA THR A 24 -7.64 3.48 0.66
C THR A 24 -7.48 4.78 1.44
N MET A 25 -6.39 5.51 1.21
CA MET A 25 -6.14 6.80 1.85
C MET A 25 -7.25 7.80 1.54
N PHE A 26 -7.55 8.04 0.26
CA PHE A 26 -8.60 8.99 -0.12
C PHE A 26 -10.00 8.50 0.29
N GLY A 27 -10.28 7.21 0.19
CA GLY A 27 -11.57 6.64 0.61
C GLY A 27 -11.84 6.83 2.10
N THR A 28 -10.84 6.55 2.94
CA THR A 28 -10.95 6.79 4.39
C THR A 28 -11.04 8.28 4.71
N MET A 29 -10.24 9.12 4.04
CA MET A 29 -10.31 10.59 4.15
C MET A 29 -11.70 11.14 3.85
N VAL A 30 -12.37 10.64 2.82
CA VAL A 30 -13.72 11.10 2.50
C VAL A 30 -14.67 10.83 3.68
N GLY A 31 -14.53 9.68 4.34
CA GLY A 31 -15.34 9.31 5.50
C GLY A 31 -15.22 10.31 6.65
N TYR A 32 -14.01 10.60 7.11
CA TYR A 32 -13.84 11.44 8.29
C TYR A 32 -13.81 12.95 8.01
N LEU A 33 -13.44 13.39 6.80
CA LEU A 33 -13.46 14.81 6.44
C LEU A 33 -14.86 15.32 6.08
N TYR A 34 -15.64 14.52 5.33
CA TYR A 34 -16.98 14.94 4.88
C TYR A 34 -18.12 14.42 5.75
N TYR A 35 -17.92 13.27 6.43
CA TYR A 35 -18.95 12.64 7.27
C TYR A 35 -18.48 12.44 8.73
N PRO A 36 -17.93 13.47 9.40
CA PRO A 36 -17.35 13.35 10.74
C PRO A 36 -18.37 12.93 11.82
N TRP A 37 -19.66 13.14 11.57
CA TRP A 37 -20.74 12.70 12.47
C TRP A 37 -20.94 11.18 12.47
N ALA A 38 -20.53 10.49 11.40
CA ALA A 38 -20.61 9.04 11.26
C ALA A 38 -19.25 8.38 11.49
N TYR A 39 -18.16 9.05 11.12
CA TYR A 39 -16.79 8.52 11.20
C TYR A 39 -15.85 9.53 11.85
N ALA A 40 -15.50 9.31 13.11
CA ALA A 40 -14.52 10.15 13.78
C ALA A 40 -13.14 10.04 13.11
N SER A 41 -12.39 11.14 13.03
CA SER A 41 -11.05 11.20 12.44
C SER A 41 -10.10 10.10 12.94
N ALA A 42 -10.10 9.83 14.26
CA ALA A 42 -9.32 8.74 14.85
C ALA A 42 -9.67 7.35 14.28
N SER A 43 -10.95 7.08 14.02
CA SER A 43 -11.40 5.81 13.43
C SER A 43 -10.99 5.69 11.96
N GLY A 44 -11.02 6.81 11.21
CA GLY A 44 -10.56 6.88 9.84
C GLY A 44 -9.06 6.62 9.70
N HIS A 45 -8.25 7.25 10.55
CA HIS A 45 -6.80 7.00 10.60
C HIS A 45 -6.47 5.56 10.99
N TYR A 46 -7.18 5.00 11.97
CA TYR A 46 -7.00 3.59 12.35
C TYR A 46 -7.27 2.66 11.16
N ALA A 47 -8.40 2.85 10.47
CA ALA A 47 -8.74 2.04 9.29
C ALA A 47 -7.69 2.16 8.18
N MET A 48 -7.24 3.38 7.89
CA MET A 48 -6.19 3.64 6.89
C MET A 48 -4.88 2.90 7.22
N ILE A 49 -4.43 2.96 8.48
CA ILE A 49 -3.20 2.27 8.93
C ILE A 49 -3.34 0.77 8.74
N VAL A 50 -4.44 0.18 9.24
CA VAL A 50 -4.66 -1.27 9.18
C VAL A 50 -4.73 -1.76 7.73
N LEU A 51 -5.48 -1.06 6.87
CA LEU A 51 -5.61 -1.42 5.47
C LEU A 51 -4.28 -1.27 4.71
N THR A 52 -3.50 -0.22 5.01
CA THR A 52 -2.15 -0.04 4.43
C THR A 52 -1.22 -1.21 4.79
N VAL A 53 -1.29 -1.74 6.02
CA VAL A 53 -0.49 -2.91 6.44
C VAL A 53 -0.91 -4.16 5.66
N VAL A 54 -2.22 -4.40 5.49
CA VAL A 54 -2.73 -5.54 4.73
C VAL A 54 -2.28 -5.46 3.26
N GLU A 55 -2.41 -4.29 2.65
CA GLU A 55 -1.96 -4.04 1.27
C GLU A 55 -0.45 -4.23 1.11
N ALA A 56 0.34 -3.74 2.08
CA ALA A 56 1.80 -3.89 2.06
C ALA A 56 2.25 -5.36 2.13
N ILE A 57 1.60 -6.17 2.97
CA ILE A 57 1.86 -7.61 3.05
C ILE A 57 1.50 -8.30 1.73
N GLY A 58 0.32 -7.99 1.17
CA GLY A 58 -0.11 -8.51 -0.12
C GLY A 58 0.86 -8.14 -1.25
N TYR A 59 1.32 -6.89 -1.28
CA TYR A 59 2.33 -6.41 -2.23
C TYR A 59 3.65 -7.20 -2.14
N ILE A 60 4.21 -7.35 -0.93
CA ILE A 60 5.44 -8.13 -0.72
C ILE A 60 5.25 -9.56 -1.23
N PHE A 61 4.15 -10.20 -0.86
CA PHE A 61 3.85 -11.55 -1.29
C PHE A 61 3.77 -11.68 -2.82
N CYS A 62 3.01 -10.80 -3.48
CA CYS A 62 2.87 -10.80 -4.94
C CYS A 62 4.22 -10.62 -5.65
N VAL A 63 5.07 -9.70 -5.19
CA VAL A 63 6.41 -9.52 -5.79
C VAL A 63 7.28 -10.74 -5.56
N LYS A 64 7.27 -11.33 -4.36
CA LYS A 64 8.11 -12.50 -4.05
C LYS A 64 7.72 -13.73 -4.87
N VAL A 65 6.42 -13.97 -5.06
CA VAL A 65 5.92 -15.02 -5.95
C VAL A 65 6.32 -14.76 -7.41
N ALA A 66 6.28 -13.50 -7.86
CA ALA A 66 6.70 -13.13 -9.22
C ALA A 66 8.21 -13.33 -9.47
N GLU A 67 9.02 -13.32 -8.42
CA GLU A 67 10.48 -13.56 -8.50
C GLU A 67 10.86 -15.05 -8.43
N GLU A 68 9.93 -15.95 -8.10
CA GLU A 68 10.22 -17.38 -7.94
C GLU A 68 10.78 -18.03 -9.21
N GLY A 69 11.95 -18.67 -9.07
CA GLY A 69 12.64 -19.31 -10.18
C GLY A 69 13.32 -18.34 -11.15
N THR A 70 13.53 -17.09 -10.72
CA THR A 70 14.30 -16.05 -11.42
C THR A 70 15.55 -15.67 -10.62
N THR A 71 16.46 -14.90 -11.22
CA THR A 71 17.63 -14.31 -10.53
C THR A 71 17.38 -12.87 -10.06
N LYS A 72 16.16 -12.35 -10.24
CA LYS A 72 15.81 -10.96 -9.94
C LYS A 72 15.69 -10.71 -8.43
N LYS A 73 16.01 -9.48 -8.03
CA LYS A 73 15.92 -9.02 -6.64
C LYS A 73 15.40 -7.59 -6.60
N SER A 74 14.10 -7.44 -6.38
CA SER A 74 13.38 -6.15 -6.38
C SER A 74 13.33 -5.50 -4.99
N ASN A 75 14.20 -5.90 -4.07
CA ASN A 75 14.19 -5.44 -2.67
C ASN A 75 14.30 -3.92 -2.55
N GLY A 76 15.09 -3.26 -3.42
CA GLY A 76 15.19 -1.80 -3.44
C GLY A 76 13.87 -1.12 -3.82
N GLN A 77 13.17 -1.64 -4.83
CA GLN A 77 11.86 -1.13 -5.25
C GLN A 77 10.78 -1.39 -4.20
N ILE A 78 10.79 -2.58 -3.57
CA ILE A 78 9.90 -2.90 -2.44
C ILE A 78 10.15 -1.91 -1.30
N ALA A 79 11.40 -1.72 -0.90
CA ALA A 79 11.77 -0.81 0.19
C ALA A 79 11.34 0.63 -0.11
N ALA A 80 11.59 1.13 -1.33
CA ALA A 80 11.19 2.47 -1.73
C ALA A 80 9.66 2.66 -1.68
N ALA A 81 8.90 1.69 -2.21
CA ALA A 81 7.44 1.75 -2.18
C ALA A 81 6.88 1.74 -0.76
N LEU A 82 7.36 0.81 0.09
CA LEU A 82 6.90 0.68 1.48
C LEU A 82 7.29 1.88 2.34
N ALA A 83 8.52 2.39 2.19
CA ALA A 83 8.96 3.58 2.92
C ALA A 83 8.15 4.82 2.49
N GLY A 84 7.87 4.97 1.19
CA GLY A 84 7.08 6.07 0.66
C GLY A 84 5.64 6.07 1.18
N THR A 85 4.94 4.93 1.08
CA THR A 85 3.56 4.82 1.59
C THR A 85 3.49 4.97 3.10
N THR A 86 4.46 4.42 3.84
CA THR A 86 4.54 4.60 5.31
C THR A 86 4.73 6.06 5.68
N ALA A 87 5.64 6.78 5.01
CA ALA A 87 5.88 8.19 5.28
C ALA A 87 4.63 9.06 5.03
N ILE A 88 3.92 8.81 3.91
CA ILE A 88 2.67 9.51 3.60
C ILE A 88 1.59 9.19 4.63
N MET A 89 1.40 7.91 4.97
CA MET A 89 0.41 7.48 5.95
C MET A 89 0.67 8.13 7.32
N LEU A 90 1.93 8.16 7.79
CA LEU A 90 2.29 8.81 9.04
C LEU A 90 2.03 10.32 8.99
N TYR A 91 2.34 10.97 7.88
CA TYR A 91 2.03 12.39 7.70
C TYR A 91 0.53 12.65 7.83
N VAL A 92 -0.30 11.86 7.15
CA VAL A 92 -1.77 12.02 7.20
C VAL A 92 -2.29 11.79 8.61
N ALA A 93 -1.89 10.68 9.25
CA ALA A 93 -2.35 10.32 10.58
C ALA A 93 -1.95 11.34 11.68
N LEU A 94 -0.84 12.07 11.50
CA LEU A 94 -0.34 13.04 12.47
C LEU A 94 -0.83 14.47 12.24
N TYR A 95 -1.11 14.86 11.00
CA TYR A 95 -1.30 16.27 10.63
C TYR A 95 -2.62 16.59 9.92
N VAL A 96 -3.41 15.59 9.52
CA VAL A 96 -4.70 15.80 8.86
C VAL A 96 -5.81 15.41 9.82
N SER A 97 -6.87 16.22 9.96
CA SER A 97 -7.97 16.02 10.91
C SER A 97 -9.31 16.07 10.23
#